data_AF-A0A7S1BS20-F1
#
_entry.id   AF-A0A7S1BS20-F1
#
_cell.length_a   1.000
_cell.length_b   1.000
_cell.length_c   1.000
_cell.angle_alpha   90.00
_cell.angle_beta   90.00
_cell.angle_gamma   90.00
#
_symmetry.space_group_name_H-M   'P 1'
#
loop_
_entity.id
_entity.type
_entity.pdbx_description
1 polymer ?
#
loop_
_entity_poly.entity_id
_entity_poly.type
_entity_poly.pdbx_seq_one_letter_code
_entity_poly.pdbx_strand_id
1 'polypeptide(L)'
;MSDQRSICSSLEDKCSTICEQLQEAEKIRGIVEQKLNDEKKKSNRFNEEILLLHHELKIRKNQSKVSDDQSEENSNHNGSNDKISCDSKVRALINKVEYFKAQLKSESTLKEEYERAITQLQKDKEELEALFEKKYHKFEEVKSAEVVQTIEKMQILINQKNEETSKLQNEFIQLEGELKAASNDASELQSKLFNCKEDLKKEKQRVEDHKMKVLSVKTEIDESMSEIKKLKETIANAPSS
;
A
#
# COMPACT_ATOMS: atom_id res chain seq x y z
N MET A 1 13.79 3.27 2.06
CA MET A 1 12.85 3.64 0.97
C MET A 1 13.15 2.91 -0.34
N SER A 2 14.33 3.05 -0.97
CA SER A 2 14.66 2.33 -2.24
C SER A 2 14.68 0.81 -2.06
N ASP A 3 15.42 0.32 -1.07
CA ASP A 3 15.60 -1.13 -0.87
C ASP A 3 14.32 -1.84 -0.41
N GLN A 4 13.45 -1.13 0.31
CA GLN A 4 12.18 -1.67 0.82
C GLN A 4 11.11 -1.78 -0.28
N ARG A 5 11.02 -0.77 -1.18
CA ARG A 5 10.17 -0.88 -2.38
C ARG A 5 10.62 -2.03 -3.28
N SER A 6 11.93 -2.26 -3.37
CA SER A 6 12.48 -3.41 -4.09
C SER A 6 12.06 -4.75 -3.48
N ILE A 7 12.02 -4.84 -2.13
CA ILE A 7 11.55 -6.05 -1.44
C ILE A 7 10.05 -6.28 -1.66
N CYS A 8 9.20 -5.25 -1.54
CA CYS A 8 7.76 -5.39 -1.78
C CYS A 8 7.45 -5.81 -3.22
N SER A 9 8.09 -5.16 -4.20
CA SER A 9 7.95 -5.54 -5.61
C SER A 9 8.40 -6.99 -5.85
N SER A 10 9.53 -7.42 -5.25
CA SER A 10 9.99 -8.80 -5.37
C SER A 10 9.04 -9.83 -4.73
N LEU A 11 8.34 -9.46 -3.66
CA LEU A 11 7.35 -10.31 -3.01
C LEU A 11 6.06 -10.40 -3.85
N GLU A 12 5.60 -9.29 -4.43
CA GLU A 12 4.45 -9.26 -5.34
C GLU A 12 4.69 -10.14 -6.57
N ASP A 13 5.86 -10.03 -7.21
CA ASP A 13 6.24 -10.85 -8.37
C ASP A 13 6.26 -12.36 -8.01
N LYS A 14 6.77 -12.70 -6.83
CA LYS A 14 6.79 -14.08 -6.34
C LYS A 14 5.39 -14.60 -6.02
N CYS A 15 4.52 -13.77 -5.46
CA CYS A 15 3.12 -14.14 -5.22
C CYS A 15 2.39 -14.41 -6.55
N SER A 16 2.57 -13.55 -7.56
CA SER A 16 2.00 -13.75 -8.90
C SER A 16 2.47 -15.07 -9.52
N THR A 17 3.78 -15.35 -9.44
CA THR A 17 4.36 -16.60 -9.95
C THR A 17 3.76 -17.84 -9.28
N ILE A 18 3.54 -17.80 -7.96
CA ILE A 18 2.94 -18.91 -7.22
C ILE A 18 1.46 -19.10 -7.62
N CYS A 19 0.71 -18.01 -7.81
CA CYS A 19 -0.67 -18.09 -8.27
C CYS A 19 -0.79 -18.74 -9.66
N GLU A 20 0.10 -18.37 -10.60
CA GLU A 20 0.15 -18.99 -11.93
C GLU A 20 0.48 -20.49 -11.85
N GLN A 21 1.46 -20.86 -11.02
CA GLN A 21 1.83 -22.26 -10.81
C GLN A 21 0.69 -23.08 -10.20
N LEU A 22 -0.06 -22.50 -9.26
CA LEU A 22 -1.20 -23.17 -8.63
C LEU A 22 -2.34 -23.40 -9.63
N GLN A 23 -2.64 -22.42 -10.48
CA GLN A 23 -3.64 -22.56 -11.54
C GLN A 23 -3.25 -23.67 -12.54
N GLU A 24 -1.99 -23.73 -12.96
CA GLU A 24 -1.53 -24.77 -13.88
C GLU A 24 -1.56 -26.16 -13.22
N ALA A 25 -1.19 -26.27 -11.93
CA ALA A 25 -1.30 -27.52 -11.18
C ALA A 25 -2.76 -28.02 -11.08
N GLU A 26 -3.72 -27.12 -10.82
CA GLU A 26 -5.15 -27.47 -10.77
C GLU A 26 -5.68 -27.94 -12.13
N LYS A 27 -5.23 -27.31 -13.21
CA LYS A 27 -5.57 -27.72 -14.57
C LYS A 27 -5.00 -29.11 -14.90
N ILE A 28 -3.74 -29.37 -14.57
CA ILE A 28 -3.11 -30.68 -14.76
C ILE A 28 -3.86 -31.75 -13.95
N ARG A 29 -4.21 -31.45 -12.69
CA ARG A 29 -5.00 -32.36 -11.84
C ARG A 29 -6.33 -32.71 -12.52
N GLY A 30 -7.07 -31.72 -13.03
CA GLY A 30 -8.33 -31.96 -13.73
C GLY A 30 -8.18 -32.88 -14.94
N ILE A 31 -7.11 -32.71 -15.72
CA ILE A 31 -6.81 -33.59 -16.87
C ILE A 31 -6.51 -35.03 -16.40
N VAL A 32 -5.75 -35.19 -15.32
CA VAL A 32 -5.40 -36.51 -14.77
C VAL A 32 -6.63 -37.22 -14.19
N GLU A 33 -7.48 -36.51 -13.46
CA GLU A 33 -8.75 -37.05 -12.93
C GLU A 33 -9.68 -37.53 -14.05
N GLN A 34 -9.76 -36.78 -15.14
CA GLN A 34 -10.52 -37.18 -16.31
C GLN A 34 -9.97 -38.47 -16.93
N LYS A 35 -8.65 -38.55 -17.16
CA LYS A 35 -8.00 -39.76 -17.68
C LYS A 35 -8.21 -40.97 -16.78
N LEU A 36 -8.13 -40.80 -15.45
CA LEU A 36 -8.40 -41.87 -14.49
C LEU A 36 -9.84 -42.38 -14.61
N ASN A 37 -10.81 -41.48 -14.79
CA ASN A 37 -12.21 -41.87 -14.96
C ASN A 37 -12.45 -42.64 -16.27
N ASP A 38 -11.80 -42.23 -17.35
CA ASP A 38 -11.89 -42.91 -18.64
C ASP A 38 -11.29 -44.32 -18.58
N GLU A 39 -10.13 -44.49 -17.93
CA GLU A 39 -9.53 -45.82 -17.70
C GLU A 39 -10.39 -46.70 -16.79
N LYS A 40 -11.01 -46.15 -15.73
CA LYS A 40 -11.98 -46.91 -14.91
C LYS A 40 -13.15 -47.43 -15.73
N LYS A 41 -13.73 -46.59 -16.60
CA LYS A 41 -14.83 -46.99 -17.49
C LYS A 41 -14.38 -48.09 -18.46
N LYS A 42 -13.18 -47.97 -19.00
CA LYS A 42 -12.62 -48.94 -19.94
C LYS A 42 -12.34 -50.30 -19.28
N SER A 43 -11.74 -50.30 -18.10
CA SER A 43 -11.52 -51.51 -17.28
C SER A 43 -12.82 -52.23 -16.94
N ASN A 44 -13.88 -51.48 -16.58
CA ASN A 44 -15.20 -52.06 -16.34
C ASN A 44 -15.76 -52.77 -17.58
N ARG A 45 -15.63 -52.18 -18.78
CA ARG A 45 -16.06 -52.81 -20.04
C ARG A 45 -15.30 -54.12 -20.32
N PHE A 46 -13.98 -54.14 -20.09
CA PHE A 46 -13.22 -55.39 -20.27
C PHE A 46 -13.61 -56.46 -19.26
N ASN A 47 -13.87 -56.09 -18.00
CA ASN A 47 -14.36 -57.04 -17.01
C ASN A 47 -15.71 -57.65 -17.41
N GLU A 48 -16.63 -56.84 -17.93
CA GLU A 48 -17.91 -57.32 -18.49
C GLU A 48 -17.69 -58.27 -19.68
N GLU A 49 -16.79 -57.92 -20.62
CA GLU A 49 -16.48 -58.77 -21.78
C GLU A 49 -15.82 -60.10 -21.37
N ILE A 50 -14.92 -60.09 -20.39
CA ILE A 50 -14.31 -61.31 -19.83
C ILE A 50 -15.38 -62.22 -19.23
N LEU A 51 -16.35 -61.66 -18.48
CA LEU A 51 -17.44 -62.43 -17.88
C LEU A 51 -18.31 -63.09 -18.96
N LEU A 52 -18.63 -62.36 -20.03
CA LEU A 52 -19.39 -62.87 -21.18
C LEU A 52 -18.63 -64.00 -21.89
N LEU A 53 -17.33 -63.83 -22.17
CA LEU A 53 -16.50 -64.85 -22.83
C LEU A 53 -16.33 -66.10 -21.96
N HIS A 54 -16.18 -65.95 -20.64
CA HIS A 54 -16.16 -67.09 -19.72
C HIS A 54 -17.48 -67.87 -19.75
N HIS A 55 -18.62 -67.17 -19.82
CA HIS A 55 -19.92 -67.81 -19.95
C HIS A 55 -20.04 -68.57 -21.27
N GLU A 56 -19.62 -67.97 -22.39
CA GLU A 56 -19.64 -68.62 -23.72
C GLU A 56 -18.71 -69.85 -23.76
N LEU A 57 -17.49 -69.74 -23.22
CA LEU A 57 -16.56 -70.87 -23.08
C LEU A 57 -17.18 -72.02 -22.29
N LYS A 58 -17.90 -71.72 -21.20
CA LYS A 58 -18.58 -72.73 -20.38
C LYS A 58 -19.69 -73.43 -21.16
N ILE A 59 -20.50 -72.69 -21.93
CA ILE A 59 -21.54 -73.25 -22.79
C ILE A 59 -20.92 -74.18 -23.85
N ARG A 60 -19.89 -73.72 -24.58
CA ARG A 60 -19.28 -74.53 -25.65
C ARG A 60 -18.53 -75.75 -25.14
N LYS A 61 -17.87 -75.64 -23.98
CA LYS A 61 -17.24 -76.80 -23.32
C LYS A 61 -18.28 -77.86 -22.93
N ASN A 62 -19.47 -77.43 -22.49
CA ASN A 62 -20.56 -78.35 -22.19
C ASN A 62 -21.15 -78.96 -23.47
N GLN A 63 -21.30 -78.19 -24.56
CA GLN A 63 -21.75 -78.71 -25.86
C GLN A 63 -20.77 -79.73 -26.45
N SER A 64 -19.45 -79.48 -26.37
CA SER A 64 -18.42 -80.43 -26.81
C SER A 64 -18.46 -81.75 -26.04
N LYS A 65 -18.75 -81.72 -24.73
CA LYS A 65 -18.91 -82.94 -23.91
C LYS A 65 -20.15 -83.73 -24.28
N VAL A 66 -21.27 -83.05 -24.56
CA VAL A 66 -22.51 -83.70 -25.01
C VAL A 66 -22.34 -84.34 -26.40
N SER A 67 -21.52 -83.75 -27.28
CA SER A 67 -21.16 -84.36 -28.56
C SER A 67 -20.22 -85.56 -28.42
N ASP A 68 -19.32 -85.59 -27.43
CA ASP A 68 -18.49 -86.78 -27.14
C ASP A 68 -19.38 -87.94 -26.63
N ASP A 69 -20.35 -87.69 -25.72
CA ASP A 69 -21.27 -88.72 -25.17
C ASP A 69 -22.28 -89.28 -26.20
N GLN A 70 -22.59 -88.56 -27.29
CA GLN A 70 -23.49 -89.03 -28.36
C GLN A 70 -22.77 -89.69 -29.56
N SER A 71 -21.44 -89.72 -29.56
CA SER A 71 -20.64 -90.22 -30.70
C SER A 71 -20.08 -91.63 -30.50
N GLU A 72 -20.37 -92.30 -29.37
CA GLU A 72 -19.98 -93.70 -29.14
C GLU A 72 -20.87 -94.73 -29.87
N GLU A 73 -21.98 -94.34 -30.52
CA GLU A 73 -22.92 -95.31 -31.12
C GLU A 73 -23.14 -95.24 -32.64
N ASN A 74 -22.51 -94.34 -33.41
CA ASN A 74 -22.59 -94.44 -34.88
C ASN A 74 -21.40 -93.82 -35.64
N SER A 75 -20.70 -94.67 -36.38
CA SER A 75 -19.67 -94.34 -37.37
C SER A 75 -20.20 -93.49 -38.54
N ASN A 76 -19.54 -92.37 -38.87
CA ASN A 76 -19.03 -92.05 -40.21
C ASN A 76 -18.48 -90.61 -40.34
N HIS A 77 -17.17 -90.55 -40.63
CA HIS A 77 -16.35 -89.54 -41.35
C HIS A 77 -16.62 -88.02 -41.42
N ASN A 78 -17.68 -87.45 -40.82
CA ASN A 78 -17.90 -85.99 -40.79
C ASN A 78 -17.62 -85.33 -39.42
N GLY A 79 -17.55 -86.09 -38.32
CA GLY A 79 -17.32 -85.55 -36.96
C GLY A 79 -15.90 -85.02 -36.68
N SER A 80 -14.93 -85.34 -37.54
CA SER A 80 -13.54 -84.87 -37.38
C SER A 80 -13.37 -83.38 -37.65
N ASN A 81 -14.07 -82.83 -38.66
CA ASN A 81 -13.92 -81.42 -39.05
C ASN A 81 -14.59 -80.48 -38.04
N ASP A 82 -15.73 -80.86 -37.47
CA ASP A 82 -16.42 -80.07 -36.45
C ASP A 82 -15.66 -80.06 -35.12
N LYS A 83 -15.04 -81.19 -34.75
CA LYS A 83 -14.16 -81.27 -33.56
C LYS A 83 -12.92 -80.39 -33.70
N ILE A 84 -12.24 -80.43 -34.85
CA ILE A 84 -11.08 -79.57 -35.15
C ILE A 84 -11.48 -78.08 -35.19
N SER A 85 -12.67 -77.76 -35.72
CA SER A 85 -13.23 -76.41 -35.75
C SER A 85 -13.55 -75.88 -34.35
N CYS A 86 -14.14 -76.72 -33.49
CA CYS A 86 -14.39 -76.40 -32.09
C CYS A 86 -13.09 -76.19 -31.31
N ASP A 87 -12.09 -77.06 -31.46
CA ASP A 87 -10.79 -76.92 -30.80
C ASP A 87 -10.04 -75.66 -31.23
N SER A 88 -10.14 -75.28 -32.52
CA SER A 88 -9.56 -74.05 -33.04
C SER A 88 -10.23 -72.82 -32.45
N LYS A 89 -11.56 -72.84 -32.29
CA LYS A 89 -12.32 -71.76 -31.63
C LYS A 89 -12.01 -71.69 -30.13
N VAL A 90 -11.85 -72.83 -29.45
CA VAL A 90 -11.43 -72.88 -28.04
C VAL A 90 -10.05 -72.25 -27.87
N ARG A 91 -9.07 -72.58 -28.73
CA ARG A 91 -7.75 -71.93 -28.70
C ARG A 91 -7.82 -70.43 -28.95
N ALA A 92 -8.62 -69.99 -29.92
CA ALA A 92 -8.82 -68.57 -30.19
C ALA A 92 -9.41 -67.82 -28.98
N LEU A 93 -10.38 -68.43 -28.29
CA LEU A 93 -10.97 -67.88 -27.08
C LEU A 93 -9.98 -67.86 -25.90
N ILE A 94 -9.16 -68.90 -25.74
CA ILE A 94 -8.08 -68.92 -24.73
C ILE A 94 -7.10 -67.76 -24.96
N ASN A 95 -6.63 -67.59 -26.19
CA ASN A 95 -5.73 -66.48 -26.54
C ASN A 95 -6.37 -65.12 -26.26
N LYS A 96 -7.68 -64.97 -26.54
CA LYS A 96 -8.42 -63.73 -26.23
C LYS A 96 -8.52 -63.47 -24.73
N VAL A 97 -8.75 -64.51 -23.93
CA VAL A 97 -8.77 -64.41 -22.46
C VAL A 97 -7.39 -64.03 -21.90
N GLU A 98 -6.32 -64.61 -22.42
CA GLU A 98 -4.95 -64.26 -22.01
C GLU A 98 -4.59 -62.82 -22.38
N TYR A 99 -4.97 -62.38 -23.59
CA TYR A 99 -4.84 -60.99 -24.02
C TYR A 99 -5.56 -60.04 -23.06
N PHE A 100 -6.83 -60.30 -22.73
CA PHE A 100 -7.57 -59.43 -21.81
C PHE A 100 -7.05 -59.47 -20.38
N LYS A 101 -6.50 -60.60 -19.91
CA LYS A 101 -5.80 -60.65 -18.62
C LYS A 101 -4.55 -59.77 -18.61
N ALA A 102 -3.76 -59.81 -19.68
CA ALA A 102 -2.57 -58.96 -19.81
C ALA A 102 -2.96 -57.48 -19.86
N GLN A 103 -4.03 -57.14 -20.60
CA GLN A 103 -4.54 -55.79 -20.68
C GLN A 103 -5.07 -55.29 -19.31
N LEU A 104 -5.88 -56.09 -18.62
CA LEU A 104 -6.39 -55.75 -17.28
C LEU A 104 -5.25 -55.50 -16.29
N LYS A 105 -4.18 -56.31 -16.35
CA LYS A 105 -2.99 -56.11 -15.52
C LYS A 105 -2.31 -54.77 -15.84
N SER A 106 -2.13 -54.44 -17.12
CA SER A 106 -1.56 -53.16 -17.55
C SER A 106 -2.42 -51.96 -17.13
N GLU A 107 -3.75 -52.08 -17.18
CA GLU A 107 -4.66 -51.02 -16.75
C GLU A 107 -4.66 -50.87 -15.22
N SER A 108 -4.53 -51.98 -14.48
CA SER A 108 -4.37 -51.94 -13.01
C SER A 108 -3.09 -51.20 -12.60
N THR A 109 -1.96 -51.47 -13.26
CA THR A 109 -0.71 -50.76 -12.96
C THR A 109 -0.81 -49.28 -13.28
N LEU A 110 -1.45 -48.92 -14.40
CA LEU A 110 -1.64 -47.51 -14.78
C LEU A 110 -2.57 -46.79 -13.79
N LYS A 111 -3.62 -47.46 -13.31
CA LYS A 111 -4.50 -46.93 -12.27
C LYS A 111 -3.71 -46.62 -10.98
N GLU A 112 -2.86 -47.53 -10.53
CA GLU A 112 -2.02 -47.32 -9.34
C GLU A 112 -1.05 -46.16 -9.51
N GLU A 113 -0.49 -45.98 -10.72
CA GLU A 113 0.37 -44.83 -11.04
C GLU A 113 -0.40 -43.51 -10.98
N TYR A 114 -1.62 -43.47 -11.51
CA TYR A 114 -2.48 -42.27 -11.42
C TYR A 114 -2.91 -41.98 -9.97
N GLU A 115 -3.24 -43.01 -9.18
CA GLU A 115 -3.57 -42.84 -7.76
C GLU A 115 -2.38 -42.24 -7.00
N ARG A 116 -1.16 -42.75 -7.23
CA ARG A 116 0.08 -42.17 -6.67
C ARG A 116 0.29 -40.72 -7.11
N ALA A 117 0.09 -40.42 -8.39
CA ALA A 117 0.25 -39.07 -8.91
C ALA A 117 -0.76 -38.08 -8.29
N ILE A 118 -2.02 -38.50 -8.12
CA ILE A 118 -3.05 -37.68 -7.47
C ILE A 118 -2.68 -37.39 -6.01
N THR A 119 -2.25 -38.40 -5.25
CA THR A 119 -1.82 -38.21 -3.86
C THR A 119 -0.63 -37.26 -3.76
N GLN A 120 0.34 -37.37 -4.67
CA GLN A 120 1.48 -36.45 -4.70
C GLN A 120 1.05 -35.02 -5.01
N LEU A 121 0.18 -34.82 -6.01
CA LEU A 121 -0.33 -33.50 -6.37
C LEU A 121 -1.16 -32.86 -5.25
N GLN A 122 -1.90 -33.66 -4.48
CA GLN A 122 -2.64 -33.17 -3.31
C GLN A 122 -1.67 -32.67 -2.23
N LYS A 123 -0.62 -33.42 -1.95
CA LYS A 123 0.43 -33.02 -1.01
C LYS A 123 1.15 -31.73 -1.48
N ASP A 124 1.53 -31.67 -2.75
CA ASP A 124 2.20 -30.49 -3.32
C ASP A 124 1.30 -29.25 -3.25
N LYS A 125 -0.02 -29.43 -3.47
CA LYS A 125 -1.01 -28.35 -3.32
C LYS A 125 -1.05 -27.83 -1.88
N GLU A 126 -1.16 -28.72 -0.89
CA GLU A 126 -1.19 -28.35 0.53
C GLU A 126 0.09 -27.62 0.96
N GLU A 127 1.26 -28.08 0.50
CA GLU A 127 2.54 -27.43 0.77
C GLU A 127 2.63 -26.03 0.15
N LEU A 128 2.14 -25.86 -1.08
CA LEU A 128 2.10 -24.56 -1.75
C LEU A 128 1.13 -23.59 -1.06
N GLU A 129 -0.06 -24.04 -0.66
CA GLU A 129 -1.03 -23.24 0.10
C GLU A 129 -0.44 -22.78 1.44
N ALA A 130 0.22 -23.69 2.18
CA ALA A 130 0.88 -23.33 3.44
C ALA A 130 2.04 -22.32 3.25
N LEU A 131 2.81 -22.46 2.17
CA LEU A 131 3.87 -21.50 1.83
C LEU A 131 3.31 -20.14 1.43
N PHE A 132 2.21 -20.11 0.69
CA PHE A 132 1.52 -18.88 0.32
C PHE A 132 1.01 -18.16 1.56
N GLU A 133 0.28 -18.85 2.43
CA GLU A 133 -0.25 -18.28 3.69
C GLU A 133 0.87 -17.70 4.55
N LYS A 134 1.97 -18.44 4.72
CA LYS A 134 3.13 -17.96 5.49
C LYS A 134 3.76 -16.70 4.89
N LYS A 135 3.87 -16.63 3.56
CA LYS A 135 4.41 -15.45 2.86
C LYS A 135 3.46 -14.27 2.96
N TYR A 136 2.16 -14.51 2.83
CA TYR A 136 1.12 -13.50 2.94
C TYR A 136 1.11 -12.87 4.34
N HIS A 137 1.15 -13.68 5.39
CA HIS A 137 1.24 -13.19 6.78
C HIS A 137 2.47 -12.33 7.00
N LYS A 138 3.65 -12.78 6.52
CA LYS A 138 4.89 -12.00 6.61
C LYS A 138 4.79 -10.66 5.86
N PHE A 139 4.15 -10.65 4.69
CA PHE A 139 3.92 -9.43 3.93
C PHE A 139 3.02 -8.45 4.69
N GLU A 140 1.90 -8.93 5.24
CA GLU A 140 0.99 -8.11 6.05
C GLU A 140 1.66 -7.56 7.32
N GLU A 141 2.50 -8.36 8.00
CA GLU A 141 3.30 -7.89 9.15
C GLU A 141 4.24 -6.74 8.77
N VAL A 142 4.99 -6.89 7.67
CA VAL A 142 5.94 -5.86 7.20
C VAL A 142 5.18 -4.59 6.78
N LYS A 143 4.11 -4.74 6.00
CA LYS A 143 3.26 -3.63 5.56
C LYS A 143 2.65 -2.87 6.74
N SER A 144 2.12 -3.60 7.73
CA SER A 144 1.56 -3.01 8.95
C SER A 144 2.62 -2.21 9.73
N ALA A 145 3.81 -2.79 9.92
CA ALA A 145 4.93 -2.10 10.59
C ALA A 145 5.38 -0.83 9.85
N GLU A 146 5.42 -0.85 8.50
CA GLU A 146 5.76 0.32 7.69
C GLU A 146 4.72 1.44 7.80
N VAL A 147 3.43 1.09 7.82
CA VAL A 147 2.34 2.05 8.01
C VAL A 147 2.45 2.71 9.38
N VAL A 148 2.63 1.92 10.45
CA VAL A 148 2.82 2.44 11.82
C VAL A 148 4.02 3.38 11.88
N GLN A 149 5.18 2.98 11.35
CA GLN A 149 6.37 3.82 11.36
C GLN A 149 6.18 5.13 10.59
N THR A 150 5.42 5.09 9.49
CA THR A 150 5.13 6.29 8.69
C THR A 150 4.21 7.25 9.44
N ILE A 151 3.18 6.72 10.11
CA ILE A 151 2.27 7.51 10.95
C ILE A 151 3.04 8.18 12.10
N GLU A 152 3.93 7.46 12.79
CA GLU A 152 4.74 8.02 13.87
C GLU A 152 5.63 9.17 13.37
N LYS A 153 6.31 9.00 12.23
CA LYS A 153 7.13 10.07 11.63
C LYS A 153 6.30 11.30 11.27
N MET A 154 5.11 11.09 10.69
CA MET A 154 4.20 12.19 10.36
C MET A 154 3.72 12.92 11.62
N GLN A 155 3.39 12.19 12.68
CA GLN A 155 2.95 12.79 13.95
C GLN A 155 4.06 13.64 14.58
N ILE A 156 5.31 13.17 14.57
CA ILE A 156 6.47 13.94 15.04
C ILE A 156 6.60 15.24 14.25
N LEU A 157 6.51 15.17 12.91
CA LEU A 157 6.65 16.35 12.05
C LEU A 157 5.50 17.35 12.25
N ILE A 158 4.27 16.86 12.44
CA ILE A 158 3.10 17.70 12.77
C ILE A 158 3.35 18.43 14.10
N ASN A 159 3.80 17.72 15.13
CA ASN A 159 4.07 18.32 16.45
C ASN A 159 5.15 19.40 16.35
N GLN A 160 6.25 19.13 15.64
CA GLN A 160 7.32 20.10 15.41
C GLN A 160 6.80 21.36 14.68
N LYS A 161 5.97 21.18 13.66
CA LYS A 161 5.39 22.30 12.91
C LYS A 161 4.38 23.11 13.71
N ASN A 162 3.61 22.46 14.57
CA ASN A 162 2.72 23.14 15.52
C ASN A 162 3.52 23.99 16.51
N GLU A 163 4.60 23.44 17.08
CA GLU A 163 5.48 24.19 17.98
C GLU A 163 6.12 25.41 17.30
N GLU A 164 6.61 25.25 16.07
CA GLU A 164 7.16 26.35 15.27
C GLU A 164 6.11 27.43 15.00
N THR A 165 4.89 27.01 14.63
CA THR A 165 3.77 27.92 14.40
C THR A 165 3.39 28.69 15.67
N SER A 166 3.34 28.03 16.83
CA SER A 166 3.07 28.69 18.11
C SER A 166 4.16 29.69 18.48
N LYS A 167 5.44 29.38 18.23
CA LYS A 167 6.55 30.33 18.46
C LYS A 167 6.40 31.58 17.60
N LEU A 168 6.20 31.40 16.29
CA LEU A 168 6.02 32.51 15.35
C LEU A 168 4.80 33.36 15.70
N GLN A 169 3.69 32.74 16.13
CA GLN A 169 2.51 33.46 16.55
C GLN A 169 2.76 34.33 17.80
N ASN A 170 3.53 33.82 18.76
CA ASN A 170 3.91 34.59 19.94
C ASN A 170 4.85 35.75 19.59
N GLU A 171 5.85 35.51 18.73
CA GLU A 171 6.75 36.57 18.23
C GLU A 171 5.97 37.66 17.48
N PHE A 172 4.99 37.28 16.67
CA PHE A 172 4.12 38.22 15.98
C PHE A 172 3.34 39.11 16.95
N ILE A 173 2.70 38.52 17.97
CA ILE A 173 1.96 39.27 19.00
C ILE A 173 2.89 40.24 19.75
N GLN A 174 4.11 39.80 20.07
CA GLN A 174 5.09 40.65 20.73
C GLN A 174 5.47 41.86 19.84
N LEU A 175 5.80 41.61 18.57
CA LEU A 175 6.18 42.66 17.63
C LEU A 175 5.02 43.65 17.37
N GLU A 176 3.78 43.16 17.30
CA GLU A 176 2.60 44.01 17.18
C GLU A 176 2.44 44.92 18.41
N GLY A 177 2.70 44.39 19.61
CA GLY A 177 2.72 45.16 20.85
C GLY A 177 3.81 46.24 20.87
N GLU A 178 5.04 45.88 20.48
CA GLU A 178 6.17 46.81 20.38
C GLU A 178 5.90 47.93 19.36
N LEU A 179 5.33 47.58 18.20
CA LEU A 179 4.96 48.55 17.17
C LEU A 179 3.91 49.55 17.69
N LYS A 180 2.89 49.06 18.41
CA LYS A 180 1.85 49.92 18.99
C LYS A 180 2.42 50.87 20.05
N ALA A 181 3.32 50.38 20.90
CA ALA A 181 4.00 51.21 21.89
C ALA A 181 4.84 52.31 21.21
N ALA A 182 5.66 51.95 20.22
CA ALA A 182 6.46 52.91 19.46
C ALA A 182 5.61 53.97 18.74
N SER A 183 4.45 53.58 18.19
CA SER A 183 3.52 54.50 17.54
C SER A 183 2.91 55.51 18.53
N ASN A 184 2.61 55.08 19.76
CA ASN A 184 2.12 55.97 20.81
C ASN A 184 3.22 56.95 21.25
N ASP A 185 4.43 56.46 21.50
CA ASP A 185 5.57 57.29 21.87
C ASP A 185 5.87 58.35 20.80
N ALA A 186 5.82 57.97 19.52
CA ALA A 186 5.99 58.90 18.42
C ALA A 186 4.92 60.01 18.41
N SER A 187 3.66 59.65 18.69
CA SER A 187 2.55 60.60 18.77
C SER A 187 2.71 61.57 19.95
N GLU A 188 3.12 61.06 21.11
CA GLU A 188 3.43 61.90 22.28
C GLU A 188 4.59 62.86 22.01
N LEU A 189 5.66 62.38 21.38
CA LEU A 189 6.80 63.20 21.01
C LEU A 189 6.42 64.29 20.01
N GLN A 190 5.57 63.99 19.02
CA GLN A 190 5.04 65.00 18.11
C GLN A 190 4.24 66.09 18.83
N SER A 191 3.39 65.69 19.79
CA SER A 191 2.63 66.64 20.63
C SER A 191 3.54 67.52 21.49
N LYS A 192 4.53 66.91 22.17
CA LYS A 192 5.55 67.65 22.95
C LYS A 192 6.34 68.61 22.08
N LEU A 193 6.73 68.20 20.87
CA LEU A 193 7.44 69.05 19.91
C LEU A 193 6.57 70.24 19.47
N PHE A 194 5.28 70.02 19.21
CA PHE A 194 4.35 71.10 18.86
C PHE A 194 4.24 72.14 19.98
N ASN A 195 4.02 71.70 21.22
CA ASN A 195 3.93 72.59 22.38
C ASN A 195 5.23 73.38 22.59
N CYS A 196 6.38 72.72 22.46
CA CYS A 196 7.68 73.37 22.57
C CYS A 196 7.90 74.46 21.50
N LYS A 197 7.44 74.24 20.26
CA LYS A 197 7.49 75.26 19.20
C LYS A 197 6.63 76.47 19.53
N GLU A 198 5.43 76.26 20.07
CA GLU A 198 4.54 77.35 20.49
C GLU A 198 5.12 78.14 21.68
N ASP A 199 5.70 77.47 22.67
CA ASP A 199 6.34 78.13 23.80
C ASP A 199 7.58 78.92 23.39
N LEU A 200 8.40 78.38 22.46
CA LEU A 200 9.51 79.12 21.87
C LEU A 200 9.05 80.39 21.15
N LYS A 201 7.91 80.34 20.45
CA LYS A 201 7.33 81.50 19.77
C LYS A 201 6.90 82.57 20.78
N LYS A 202 6.24 82.17 21.88
CA LYS A 202 5.84 83.09 22.96
C LYS A 202 7.06 83.75 23.62
N GLU A 203 8.11 82.98 23.94
CA GLU A 203 9.31 83.55 24.54
C GLU A 203 10.06 84.47 23.58
N LYS A 204 10.11 84.16 22.28
CA LYS A 204 10.65 85.11 21.28
C LYS A 204 9.91 86.44 21.29
N GLN A 205 8.57 86.42 21.34
CA GLN A 205 7.78 87.65 21.45
C GLN A 205 8.07 88.39 22.76
N ARG A 206 8.12 87.65 23.88
CA ARG A 206 8.42 88.22 25.20
C ARG A 206 9.78 88.91 25.22
N VAL A 207 10.80 88.33 24.59
CA VAL A 207 12.13 88.93 24.48
C VAL A 207 12.08 90.23 23.67
N GLU A 208 11.37 90.27 22.55
CA GLU A 208 11.25 91.49 21.73
C GLU A 208 10.49 92.60 22.49
N ASP A 209 9.41 92.27 23.20
CA ASP A 209 8.67 93.22 24.03
C ASP A 209 9.56 93.84 25.12
N HIS A 210 10.40 93.02 25.78
CA HIS A 210 11.35 93.51 26.78
C HIS A 210 12.42 94.41 26.15
N LYS A 211 12.92 94.06 24.96
CA LYS A 211 13.89 94.89 24.24
C LYS A 211 13.31 96.27 23.91
N MET A 212 12.05 96.34 23.49
CA MET A 212 11.34 97.60 23.26
C MET A 212 11.14 98.41 24.55
N LYS A 213 10.77 97.76 25.66
CA LYS A 213 10.67 98.43 26.97
C LYS A 213 12.01 99.01 27.43
N VAL A 214 13.11 98.26 27.27
CA VAL A 214 14.46 98.74 27.60
C VAL A 214 14.81 99.97 26.77
N LEU A 215 14.48 99.99 25.47
CA LEU A 215 14.70 101.16 24.61
C LEU A 215 13.86 102.38 25.06
N SER A 216 12.60 102.17 25.44
CA SER A 216 11.74 103.24 25.99
C SER A 216 12.33 103.84 27.26
N VAL A 217 12.66 102.99 28.24
CA VAL A 217 13.27 103.43 29.51
C VAL A 217 14.59 104.15 29.27
N LYS A 218 15.41 103.68 28.33
CA LYS A 218 16.66 104.36 27.97
C LYS A 218 16.38 105.77 27.42
N THR A 219 15.35 105.92 26.59
CA THR A 219 14.94 107.22 26.04
C THR A 219 14.45 108.15 27.15
N GLU A 220 13.60 107.67 28.06
CA GLU A 220 13.12 108.41 29.24
C GLU A 220 14.28 108.87 30.16
N ILE A 221 15.29 108.01 30.35
CA ILE A 221 16.50 108.34 31.11
C ILE A 221 17.29 109.44 30.39
N ASP A 222 17.50 109.34 29.07
CA ASP A 222 18.22 110.34 28.29
C ASP A 222 17.51 111.70 28.30
N GLU A 223 16.17 111.71 28.19
CA GLU A 223 15.33 112.91 28.33
C GLU A 223 15.46 113.52 29.72
N SER A 224 15.32 112.72 30.78
CA SER A 224 15.46 113.17 32.18
C SER A 224 16.85 113.74 32.45
N MET A 225 17.92 113.12 31.93
CA MET A 225 19.28 113.64 32.04
C MET A 225 19.44 114.99 31.34
N SER A 226 18.81 115.16 30.17
CA SER A 226 18.80 116.42 29.42
C SER A 226 18.08 117.53 30.21
N GLU A 227 16.93 117.23 30.81
CA GLU A 227 16.21 118.17 31.68
C GLU A 227 17.02 118.56 32.92
N ILE A 228 17.64 117.58 33.60
CA ILE A 228 18.54 117.85 34.73
C ILE A 228 19.68 118.78 34.31
N LYS A 229 20.26 118.57 33.12
CA LYS A 229 21.33 119.44 32.60
C LYS A 229 20.83 120.88 32.38
N LYS A 230 19.67 121.05 31.74
CA LYS A 230 19.03 122.37 31.56
C LYS A 230 18.74 123.05 32.89
N LEU A 231 18.23 122.33 33.87
CA LEU A 231 17.97 122.84 35.22
C LEU A 231 19.27 123.29 35.91
N LYS A 232 20.36 122.49 35.82
CA LYS A 232 21.67 122.87 36.34
C LYS A 232 22.22 124.13 35.68
N GLU A 233 22.10 124.26 34.35
CA GLU A 233 22.49 125.47 33.62
C GLU A 233 21.65 126.69 34.05
N THR A 234 20.36 126.50 34.30
CA THR A 234 19.45 127.56 34.77
C THR A 234 19.83 128.03 36.18
N ILE A 235 20.14 127.09 37.09
CA ILE A 235 20.61 127.40 38.46
C ILE A 235 21.97 128.11 38.41
N ALA A 236 22.90 127.68 37.55
CA ALA A 236 24.21 128.32 37.42
C ALA A 236 24.13 129.75 36.85
N ASN A 237 23.11 130.03 36.04
CA ASN A 237 22.84 131.36 35.47
C ASN A 237 21.84 132.20 36.30
N ALA A 238 21.38 131.69 37.44
CA ALA A 238 20.53 132.45 38.34
C ALA A 238 21.38 133.52 39.07
N PRO A 239 20.92 134.77 39.15
CA PRO A 239 21.67 135.85 39.81
C PRO A 239 21.85 135.53 41.30
N SER A 240 23.11 135.50 41.75
CA SER A 240 23.47 135.33 43.16
C SER A 240 22.90 136.48 43.99
N SER A 241 21.88 136.16 44.79
CA SER A 241 21.30 137.05 45.81
C SER A 241 21.85 136.68 47.18
#